data_AF-A0A7S3UPC6-F1
#
_entry.id   AF-A0A7S3UPC6-F1
#
_cell.length_a   1.000
_cell.length_b   1.000
_cell.length_c   1.000
_cell.angle_alpha   90.00
_cell.angle_beta   90.00
_cell.angle_gamma   90.00
#
_symmetry.space_group_name_H-M   'P 1'
#
loop_
_entity.id
_entity.type
_entity.pdbx_description
1 polymer ?
#
loop_
_entity_poly.entity_id
_entity_poly.type
_entity_poly.pdbx_seq_one_letter_code
_entity_poly.pdbx_strand_id
1 'polypeptide(L)'
;MDITTPECRALVKKELQGMRADVVVCDGAPNVGGNYNKDAYLQNEIALMALKCAVDHLGAHGTFCTKVYRSQDYNALVWVFKQLFDSVQAIKPSSSRAQSAEIFVLCTKYRNPDKIDPRLL
;
A
#
# COMPACT_ATOMS: atom_id res chain seq x y z
N MET A 1 -10.66 7.78 -12.24
CA MET A 1 -10.51 6.30 -12.29
C MET A 1 -10.40 5.83 -10.85
N ASP A 2 -11.15 4.80 -10.47
CA ASP A 2 -11.17 4.27 -9.10
C ASP A 2 -10.28 3.03 -9.03
N ILE A 3 -9.27 3.06 -8.15
CA ILE A 3 -8.26 1.99 -8.02
C ILE A 3 -8.84 0.67 -7.50
N THR A 4 -10.03 0.70 -6.92
CA THR A 4 -10.69 -0.48 -6.34
C THR A 4 -11.37 -1.33 -7.42
N THR A 5 -11.59 -0.78 -8.62
CA THR A 5 -12.41 -1.44 -9.64
C THR A 5 -11.59 -2.38 -10.54
N PRO A 6 -12.19 -3.47 -11.04
CA PRO A 6 -11.53 -4.37 -12.00
C PRO A 6 -11.09 -3.66 -13.28
N GLU A 7 -11.84 -2.65 -13.72
CA GLU A 7 -11.55 -1.89 -14.95
C GLU A 7 -10.25 -1.12 -14.82
N CYS A 8 -9.97 -0.51 -13.66
CA CYS A 8 -8.71 0.17 -13.40
C CYS A 8 -7.52 -0.80 -13.52
N ARG A 9 -7.61 -1.96 -12.86
CA ARG A 9 -6.54 -2.99 -12.92
C ARG A 9 -6.34 -3.54 -14.32
N ALA A 10 -7.42 -3.75 -15.08
CA ALA A 10 -7.34 -4.18 -16.47
C ALA A 10 -6.64 -3.14 -17.36
N LEU A 11 -6.92 -1.84 -17.14
CA LEU A 11 -6.27 -0.76 -17.87
C LEU A 11 -4.79 -0.65 -17.53
N VAL A 12 -4.40 -0.70 -16.25
CA VAL A 12 -2.98 -0.73 -15.85
C VAL A 12 -2.25 -1.91 -16.49
N LYS A 13 -2.85 -3.12 -16.46
CA LYS A 13 -2.27 -4.31 -17.10
C LYS A 13 -2.09 -4.12 -18.60
N LYS A 14 -3.04 -3.48 -19.28
CA LYS A 14 -2.96 -3.17 -20.71
C LYS A 14 -1.81 -2.21 -21.01
N GLU A 15 -1.69 -1.14 -20.25
CA GLU A 15 -0.62 -0.14 -20.43
C GLU A 15 0.78 -0.72 -20.14
N LEU A 16 0.89 -1.66 -19.20
CA LEU A 16 2.15 -2.36 -18.92
C LEU A 16 2.57 -3.33 -20.03
N GLN A 17 1.69 -3.70 -20.97
CA GLN A 17 2.01 -4.55 -22.13
C GLN A 17 2.76 -5.85 -21.78
N GLY A 18 2.41 -6.48 -20.67
CA GLY A 18 3.06 -7.71 -20.18
C GLY A 18 4.31 -7.48 -19.33
N MET A 19 4.82 -6.24 -19.25
CA MET A 19 5.84 -5.86 -18.27
C MET A 19 5.25 -5.82 -16.86
N ARG A 20 6.14 -5.84 -15.88
CA ARG A 20 5.82 -5.69 -14.46
C ARG A 20 6.42 -4.40 -13.93
N ALA A 21 5.75 -3.79 -12.95
CA ALA A 21 6.25 -2.59 -12.31
C ALA A 21 7.37 -2.94 -11.32
N ASP A 22 8.47 -2.18 -11.36
CA ASP A 22 9.53 -2.26 -10.35
C ASP A 22 9.10 -1.60 -9.04
N VAL A 23 8.31 -0.53 -9.14
CA VAL A 23 7.86 0.28 -8.00
C VAL A 23 6.39 0.64 -8.16
N VAL A 24 5.61 0.48 -7.10
CA VAL A 24 4.26 1.04 -6.96
C VAL A 24 4.22 1.94 -5.73
N VAL A 25 3.68 3.15 -5.90
CA VAL A 25 3.58 4.16 -4.83
C VAL A 25 2.12 4.55 -4.65
N CYS A 26 1.67 4.64 -3.41
CA CYS A 26 0.36 5.17 -3.05
C CYS A 26 0.50 6.33 -2.06
N ASP A 27 0.11 7.53 -2.50
CA ASP A 27 0.00 8.73 -1.67
C ASP A 27 -1.46 9.15 -1.44
N GLY A 28 -2.40 8.20 -1.60
CA GLY A 28 -3.81 8.43 -1.35
C GLY A 28 -4.08 8.80 0.12
N ALA A 29 -5.06 9.66 0.35
CA ALA A 29 -5.53 10.03 1.68
C ALA A 29 -7.05 10.21 1.68
N PRO A 30 -7.76 9.88 2.78
CA PRO A 30 -9.17 10.18 2.89
C PRO A 30 -9.39 11.69 3.10
N ASN A 31 -10.62 12.15 2.89
CA ASN A 31 -11.03 13.48 3.32
C ASN A 31 -10.98 13.53 4.85
N VAL A 32 -9.98 14.21 5.40
CA VAL A 32 -9.73 14.30 6.84
C VAL A 32 -10.81 15.17 7.48
N GLY A 33 -11.57 14.58 8.42
CA GLY A 33 -12.76 15.20 9.01
C GLY A 33 -12.65 15.54 10.49
N GLY A 34 -11.54 15.19 11.14
CA GLY A 34 -11.27 15.55 12.55
C GLY A 34 -11.52 14.43 13.56
N ASN A 35 -12.00 13.26 13.14
CA ASN A 35 -12.01 12.06 13.96
C ASN A 35 -10.82 11.18 13.55
N TYR A 36 -9.73 11.30 14.31
CA TYR A 36 -8.47 10.62 14.02
C TYR A 36 -8.60 9.10 13.83
N ASN A 37 -9.39 8.43 14.66
CA ASN A 37 -9.54 6.98 14.59
C ASN A 37 -10.23 6.57 13.28
N LYS A 38 -11.28 7.30 12.89
CA LYS A 38 -11.97 7.08 11.63
C LYS A 38 -11.06 7.39 10.44
N ASP A 39 -10.36 8.51 10.49
CA ASP A 39 -9.47 8.94 9.41
C ASP A 39 -8.30 7.94 9.21
N ALA A 40 -7.74 7.41 10.30
CA ALA A 40 -6.68 6.41 10.22
C ALA A 40 -7.18 5.03 9.77
N TYR A 41 -8.40 4.63 10.16
CA TYR A 41 -9.04 3.41 9.64
C TYR A 41 -9.23 3.51 8.11
N LEU A 42 -9.79 4.61 7.61
CA LEU A 42 -9.97 4.83 6.18
C LEU A 42 -8.64 4.89 5.43
N GLN A 43 -7.59 5.48 6.03
CA GLN A 43 -6.25 5.46 5.46
C GLN A 43 -5.70 4.03 5.31
N ASN A 44 -5.94 3.15 6.29
CA ASN A 44 -5.53 1.75 6.21
C ASN A 44 -6.30 1.00 5.11
N GLU A 45 -7.59 1.28 4.91
CA GLU A 45 -8.37 0.71 3.80
C GLU A 45 -7.79 1.13 2.44
N ILE A 46 -7.43 2.41 2.28
CA ILE A 46 -6.74 2.88 1.06
C ILE A 46 -5.42 2.13 0.85
N ALA A 47 -4.61 1.96 1.90
CA ALA A 47 -3.34 1.25 1.81
C ALA A 47 -3.52 -0.23 1.43
N LEU A 48 -4.55 -0.92 1.95
CA LEU A 48 -4.87 -2.30 1.58
C LEU A 48 -5.36 -2.41 0.13
N MET A 49 -6.23 -1.49 -0.32
CA MET A 49 -6.67 -1.47 -1.71
C MET A 49 -5.52 -1.19 -2.67
N ALA A 50 -4.61 -0.30 -2.30
CA ALA A 50 -3.39 -0.04 -3.05
C ALA A 50 -2.47 -1.27 -3.08
N LEU A 51 -2.33 -2.00 -1.97
CA LEU A 51 -1.58 -3.26 -1.93
C LEU A 51 -2.18 -4.30 -2.89
N LYS A 52 -3.52 -4.47 -2.91
CA LYS A 52 -4.20 -5.37 -3.85
C LYS A 52 -3.87 -5.04 -5.31
N CYS A 53 -3.90 -3.76 -5.65
CA CYS A 53 -3.51 -3.31 -6.99
C CYS A 53 -2.00 -3.53 -7.23
N ALA A 54 -1.16 -3.30 -6.22
CA ALA A 54 0.28 -3.48 -6.34
C ALA A 54 0.65 -4.94 -6.63
N VAL A 55 0.09 -5.91 -5.90
CA VAL A 55 0.44 -7.34 -6.09
C VAL A 55 0.04 -7.89 -7.46
N ASP A 56 -0.97 -7.31 -8.11
CA ASP A 56 -1.39 -7.70 -9.48
C ASP A 56 -0.38 -7.23 -10.56
N HIS A 57 0.42 -6.21 -10.24
CA HIS A 57 1.24 -5.48 -11.21
C HIS A 57 2.74 -5.45 -10.91
N LEU A 58 3.13 -5.67 -9.64
CA LEU A 58 4.54 -5.70 -9.23
C LEU A 58 5.29 -6.88 -9.84
N GLY A 59 6.56 -6.66 -10.17
CA GLY A 59 7.50 -7.73 -10.47
C GLY A 59 8.04 -8.38 -9.19
N ALA A 60 8.58 -9.59 -9.32
CA ALA A 60 9.37 -10.19 -8.26
C ALA A 60 10.49 -9.23 -7.84
N HIS A 61 10.78 -9.19 -6.54
CA HIS A 61 11.73 -8.26 -5.93
C HIS A 61 11.37 -6.76 -5.99
N GLY A 62 10.20 -6.41 -6.54
CA GLY A 62 9.74 -5.02 -6.62
C GLY A 62 9.48 -4.37 -5.26
N THR A 63 9.19 -3.06 -5.31
CA THR A 63 8.97 -2.22 -4.14
C THR A 63 7.57 -1.61 -4.13
N PHE A 64 6.91 -1.65 -2.97
CA PHE A 64 5.67 -0.95 -2.70
C PHE A 64 5.90 0.11 -1.61
N CYS A 65 5.44 1.33 -1.84
CA CYS A 65 5.50 2.40 -0.85
C CYS A 65 4.10 2.99 -0.66
N THR A 66 3.63 3.11 0.58
CA THR A 66 2.31 3.67 0.85
C THR A 66 2.29 4.60 2.05
N LYS A 67 1.50 5.67 1.95
CA LYS A 67 1.21 6.57 3.06
C LYS A 67 0.25 5.92 4.06
N VAL A 68 0.56 6.06 5.35
CA VAL A 68 -0.33 5.64 6.45
C VAL A 68 -0.28 6.65 7.60
N TYR A 69 -1.29 6.60 8.47
CA TYR A 69 -1.29 7.33 9.74
C TYR A 69 -0.97 6.35 10.88
N ARG A 70 -0.13 6.77 11.84
CA ARG A 70 0.20 5.94 13.01
C ARG A 70 -1.04 5.70 13.88
N SER A 71 -1.69 4.55 13.74
CA SER A 71 -2.85 4.18 14.54
C SER A 71 -2.62 2.89 15.32
N GLN A 72 -3.60 2.53 16.15
CA GLN A 72 -3.66 1.23 16.82
C GLN A 72 -3.49 0.06 15.84
N ASP A 73 -4.10 0.15 14.66
CA ASP A 73 -4.15 -0.95 13.69
C ASP A 73 -2.93 -1.02 12.77
N TYR A 74 -2.00 -0.06 12.90
CA TYR A 74 -0.77 0.00 12.11
C TYR A 74 0.03 -1.31 12.16
N ASN A 75 0.11 -1.97 13.32
CA ASN A 75 0.86 -3.21 13.47
C ASN A 75 0.25 -4.37 12.67
N ALA A 76 -1.10 -4.43 12.58
CA ALA A 76 -1.78 -5.42 11.77
C ALA A 76 -1.50 -5.20 10.29
N LEU A 77 -1.54 -3.95 9.82
CA LEU A 77 -1.21 -3.59 8.44
C LEU A 77 0.23 -3.97 8.08
N VAL A 78 1.20 -3.65 8.95
CA VAL A 78 2.61 -4.04 8.75
C VAL A 78 2.78 -5.56 8.74
N TRP A 79 2.02 -6.30 9.57
CA TRP A 79 2.07 -7.75 9.57
C TRP A 79 1.63 -8.34 8.22
N VAL A 80 0.57 -7.79 7.60
CA VAL A 80 0.13 -8.17 6.25
C VAL A 80 1.24 -7.93 5.23
N PHE A 81 1.87 -6.75 5.25
CA PHE A 81 2.98 -6.45 4.35
C PHE A 81 4.16 -7.42 4.52
N LYS A 82 4.50 -7.82 5.76
CA LYS A 82 5.58 -8.79 6.03
C LYS A 82 5.30 -10.21 5.51
N GLN A 83 4.04 -10.53 5.20
CA GLN A 83 3.73 -11.80 4.54
C GLN A 83 4.16 -11.78 3.06
N LEU A 84 4.14 -10.61 2.42
CA LEU A 84 4.33 -10.44 0.97
C LEU A 84 5.71 -9.88 0.58
N PHE A 85 6.42 -9.25 1.51
CA PHE A 85 7.70 -8.59 1.25
C PHE A 85 8.77 -9.03 2.26
N ASP A 86 10.04 -9.08 1.84
CA ASP A 86 11.13 -9.48 2.74
C ASP A 86 11.53 -8.39 3.74
N SER A 87 11.37 -7.11 3.38
CA SER A 87 11.70 -6.00 4.25
C SER A 87 10.59 -4.94 4.22
N VAL A 88 10.13 -4.56 5.41
CA VAL A 88 9.06 -3.58 5.63
C VAL A 88 9.53 -2.58 6.68
N GLN A 89 9.62 -1.31 6.30
CA GLN A 89 10.14 -0.24 7.13
C GLN A 89 9.21 0.96 7.11
N ALA A 90 8.90 1.52 8.28
CA ALA A 90 8.24 2.81 8.35
C ALA A 90 9.27 3.94 8.33
N ILE A 91 9.02 4.91 7.46
CA ILE A 91 9.86 6.08 7.23
C ILE A 91 9.00 7.30 7.50
N LYS A 92 9.47 8.19 8.37
CA LYS A 92 8.92 9.55 8.47
C LYS A 92 9.88 10.48 7.72
N PRO A 93 9.52 10.96 6.52
CA PRO A 93 10.42 11.80 5.75
C PRO A 93 10.62 13.14 6.45
N SER A 94 11.80 13.74 6.29
CA SER A 94 12.14 15.05 6.86
C SER A 94 11.24 16.18 6.36
N SER A 95 10.63 16.00 5.17
CA SER A 95 9.65 16.92 4.60
C SER A 95 8.26 16.84 5.25
N SER A 96 7.95 15.80 6.02
CA SER A 96 6.67 15.68 6.73
C SER A 96 6.67 16.56 7.97
N ARG A 97 5.54 17.24 8.25
CA ARG A 97 5.38 18.07 9.44
C ARG A 97 5.60 17.22 10.69
N ALA A 98 6.38 17.71 11.65
CA ALA A 98 6.69 16.98 12.89
C ALA A 98 5.42 16.58 13.67
N GLN A 99 4.40 17.42 13.65
CA GLN A 99 3.13 17.21 14.34
C GLN A 99 2.17 16.25 13.60
N SER A 100 2.45 15.90 12.35
CA SER A 100 1.63 14.96 11.59
C SER A 100 1.85 13.52 12.04
N ALA A 101 0.78 12.73 12.14
CA ALA A 101 0.86 11.30 12.37
C ALA A 101 1.23 10.49 11.11
N GLU A 102 1.42 11.17 9.98
CA GLU A 102 1.81 10.59 8.71
C GLU A 102 3.21 9.96 8.75
N ILE A 103 3.27 8.76 8.20
CA ILE A 103 4.48 8.02 7.85
C ILE A 103 4.27 7.33 6.50
N PHE A 104 5.36 6.94 5.86
CA PHE A 104 5.35 6.06 4.69
C PHE A 104 5.83 4.69 5.12
N VAL A 105 5.19 3.63 4.64
CA VAL A 105 5.68 2.27 4.80
C VAL A 105 6.30 1.83 3.49
N LEU A 106 7.61 1.56 3.53
CA LEU A 106 8.40 1.07 2.43
C LEU A 106 8.53 -0.46 2.54
N CYS A 107 7.96 -1.15 1.56
CA CYS A 107 7.97 -2.61 1.43
C CYS A 107 8.84 -2.98 0.23
N THR A 108 9.97 -3.63 0.46
CA THR A 108 10.93 -3.99 -0.59
C THR A 108 11.06 -5.49 -0.73
N LYS A 109 11.48 -5.94 -1.91
CA LYS A 109 11.65 -7.36 -2.25
C LYS A 109 10.32 -8.12 -2.17
N TYR A 110 9.40 -7.78 -3.07
CA TYR A 110 8.16 -8.52 -3.21
C TYR A 110 8.43 -9.99 -3.52
N ARG A 111 7.82 -10.88 -2.74
CA ARG A 111 8.04 -12.33 -2.82
C ARG A 111 7.36 -12.98 -4.03
N ASN A 112 6.35 -12.32 -4.60
CA ASN A 112 5.56 -12.82 -5.73
C ASN A 112 5.12 -14.30 -5.55
N PRO A 113 4.38 -14.63 -4.48
CA PRO A 113 3.96 -16.01 -4.23
C PRO A 113 2.93 -16.45 -5.28
N ASP A 114 2.96 -17.73 -5.68
CA ASP A 114 2.00 -18.30 -6.63
C ASP A 114 0.55 -18.25 -6.12
N LYS A 115 0.38 -18.25 -4.79
CA LYS A 115 -0.91 -18.14 -4.11
C LYS A 115 -0.79 -17.18 -2.93
N ILE A 116 -1.71 -16.23 -2.86
CA ILE A 116 -1.87 -15.34 -1.71
C ILE A 116 -3.09 -15.80 -0.92
N ASP A 117 -2.97 -15.87 0.40
CA ASP A 117 -4.11 -16.14 1.30
C ASP A 117 -5.17 -15.03 1.10
N PRO A 118 -6.41 -15.37 0.69
CA PRO A 118 -7.46 -14.37 0.47
C PRO A 118 -7.76 -13.51 1.70
N ARG A 119 -7.43 -13.97 2.91
CA ARG A 119 -7.59 -13.20 4.16
C ARG A 119 -6.61 -12.03 4.29
N LEU A 120 -5.52 -12.03 3.50
CA LEU A 120 -4.55 -10.94 3.46
C LEU A 120 -4.99 -9.79 2.54
N LEU A 121 -5.85 -10.09 1.57
CA LEU A 121 -6.30 -9.18 0.52
C LEU A 121 -7.82 -9.03 0.54
#